data_AF-U5LPF0-F1
#
_entry.id   AF-U5LPF0-F1
#
_cell.length_a   1.000
_cell.length_b   1.000
_cell.length_c   1.000
_cell.angle_alpha   90.00
_cell.angle_beta   90.00
_cell.angle_gamma   90.00
#
_symmetry.space_group_name_H-M   'P 1'
#
loop_
_entity.id
_entity.type
_entity.pdbx_description
1 polymer ?
#
loop_
_entity_poly.entity_id
_entity_poly.type
_entity_poly.pdbx_seq_one_letter_code
_entity_poly.pdbx_strand_id
1 'polypeptide(L)' 'SSEPGTIRGDFAIDVGRNVIHGSDSVESATKEIGLWFPEGPTNWQSSLHPWIY' A
#
# COMPACT_ATOMS: atom_id res chain seq x y z
N SER A 1 -14.11 -12.77 -5.90
CA SER A 1 -13.64 -11.96 -7.04
C SER A 1 -13.31 -10.56 -6.54
N SER A 2 -12.45 -9.83 -7.25
CA SER A 2 -12.20 -8.40 -7.02
C SER A 2 -12.89 -7.59 -8.09
N GLU A 3 -13.33 -6.38 -7.76
CA GLU A 3 -14.10 -5.54 -8.68
C GLU A 3 -13.20 -4.89 -9.76
N PRO A 4 -13.70 -4.71 -11.01
CA PRO A 4 -13.01 -3.92 -12.03
C PRO A 4 -12.63 -2.51 -11.54
N GLY A 5 -11.48 -2.01 -11.97
CA GLY A 5 -10.90 -0.73 -11.50
C GLY A 5 -10.08 -0.85 -10.22
N THR A 6 -10.13 -2.00 -9.52
CA THR A 6 -9.14 -2.33 -8.49
C THR A 6 -7.93 -3.01 -9.12
N ILE A 7 -6.74 -2.87 -8.51
CA ILE A 7 -5.51 -3.49 -9.01
C ILE A 7 -5.68 -5.00 -9.26
N ARG A 8 -6.32 -5.72 -8.32
CA ARG A 8 -6.53 -7.17 -8.48
C ARG A 8 -7.64 -7.51 -9.47
N GLY A 9 -8.68 -6.68 -9.59
CA GLY A 9 -9.75 -6.90 -10.57
C GLY A 9 -9.24 -6.77 -12.01
N ASP A 10 -8.34 -5.82 -12.26
CA ASP A 10 -7.83 -5.54 -13.60
C ASP A 10 -6.60 -6.41 -13.97
N PHE A 11 -5.82 -6.85 -12.98
CA PHE A 11 -4.51 -7.50 -13.25
C PHE A 11 -4.30 -8.88 -12.62
N ALA A 12 -5.23 -9.38 -11.79
CA ALA A 12 -5.09 -10.69 -11.15
C ALA A 12 -6.23 -11.66 -11.53
N ILE A 13 -5.87 -12.93 -11.72
CA ILE A 13 -6.82 -14.02 -11.97
C ILE A 13 -6.77 -15.06 -10.84
N ASP A 14 -5.56 -15.35 -10.33
CA ASP A 14 -5.31 -16.40 -9.34
C ASP A 14 -4.93 -15.81 -7.96
N VAL A 15 -5.41 -16.43 -6.88
CA VAL A 15 -5.17 -15.96 -5.50
C VAL A 15 -3.69 -16.01 -5.12
N GLY A 16 -2.95 -17.02 -5.60
CA GLY A 16 -1.50 -17.15 -5.41
C GLY A 16 -0.68 -16.28 -6.37
N ARG A 17 -1.31 -15.54 -7.28
CA ARG A 17 -0.69 -14.58 -8.20
C ARG A 17 -1.49 -13.27 -8.21
N ASN A 18 -1.70 -12.70 -7.02
CA ASN A 18 -2.59 -11.56 -6.79
C ASN A 18 -1.90 -10.18 -6.84
N VAL A 19 -0.71 -10.12 -7.48
CA VAL A 19 0.06 -8.93 -7.86
C VAL A 19 0.68 -8.12 -6.70
N ILE A 20 -0.09 -7.78 -5.66
CA ILE A 20 0.33 -6.85 -4.61
C ILE A 20 0.03 -7.35 -3.19
N HIS A 21 0.80 -6.84 -2.24
CA HIS A 21 0.54 -6.90 -0.79
C HIS A 21 0.27 -5.49 -0.26
N GLY A 22 -0.55 -5.39 0.79
CA GLY A 22 -0.75 -4.17 1.57
C GLY A 22 -1.11 -4.58 2.99
N SER A 23 -0.56 -3.88 3.99
CA SER A 23 -0.78 -4.20 5.39
C SER A 23 -2.26 -4.16 5.75
N ASP A 24 -2.72 -5.11 6.56
CA ASP A 24 -4.15 -5.31 6.86
C ASP A 24 -4.68 -4.43 8.00
N SER A 25 -3.80 -3.76 8.74
CA SER A 25 -4.12 -2.92 9.89
C SER A 25 -2.99 -1.93 10.18
N VAL A 26 -3.25 -0.92 11.02
CA VAL A 26 -2.23 0.04 11.47
C VAL A 26 -1.11 -0.65 12.26
N GLU A 27 -1.45 -1.66 13.05
CA GLU A 27 -0.47 -2.43 13.82
C GLU A 27 0.45 -3.25 12.90
N SER A 28 -0.13 -3.98 11.94
CA SER A 28 0.65 -4.70 10.91
C SER A 28 1.48 -3.74 10.06
N ALA A 29 0.95 -2.57 9.68
CA ALA A 29 1.68 -1.57 8.93
C ALA A 29 2.91 -1.07 9.70
N THR A 30 2.75 -0.75 10.98
CA THR A 30 3.85 -0.31 11.85
C THR A 30 4.94 -1.38 11.94
N LYS A 31 4.54 -2.64 12.13
CA LYS A 31 5.45 -3.78 12.17
C LYS A 31 6.20 -3.99 10.84
N GLU A 32 5.49 -3.97 9.72
CA GLU A 32 6.06 -4.19 8.39
C GLU A 32 6.98 -3.03 7.98
N ILE A 33 6.60 -1.77 8.21
CA ILE A 33 7.47 -0.61 7.94
C ILE A 33 8.78 -0.73 8.72
N GLY A 34 8.73 -1.06 10.02
CA GLY A 34 9.93 -1.23 10.84
C GLY A 34 10.80 -2.43 10.43
N LEU A 35 10.21 -3.47 9.83
CA LEU A 35 10.94 -4.61 9.29
C LEU A 35 11.65 -4.29 7.98
N TRP A 36 10.95 -3.67 7.03
CA TRP A 36 11.45 -3.46 5.66
C TRP A 36 12.27 -2.17 5.48
N PHE A 37 12.02 -1.15 6.30
CA PHE A 37 12.69 0.15 6.26
C PHE A 37 13.21 0.53 7.66
N PRO A 38 14.21 -0.18 8.20
CA PRO A 38 14.65 0.01 9.58
C PRO A 38 15.27 1.40 9.84
N GLU A 39 15.80 2.05 8.81
CA GLU A 39 16.27 3.44 8.85
C GLU A 39 15.14 4.49 8.91
N GLY A 40 13.88 4.08 8.74
CA GLY A 40 12.71 4.93 8.80
C GLY A 40 12.35 5.62 7.47
N PRO A 41 11.22 6.36 7.44
CA PRO A 41 10.73 7.00 6.23
C PRO A 41 11.50 8.28 5.90
N THR A 42 11.54 8.62 4.60
CA THR A 42 12.00 9.94 4.15
C THR A 42 10.85 10.95 4.29
N ASN A 43 11.07 11.98 5.09
CA ASN A 43 10.09 13.04 5.33
C ASN A 43 10.18 14.15 4.27
N TRP A 44 9.03 14.56 3.73
CA TRP A 44 8.92 15.67 2.77
C TRP A 44 7.50 16.26 2.83
N GLN A 45 7.33 17.46 2.26
CA GLN A 45 6.03 18.12 2.18
C GLN A 45 5.62 18.32 0.73
N SER A 46 4.43 17.83 0.37
CA SER A 46 3.87 17.99 -0.97
C SER A 46 3.37 19.42 -1.19
N SER A 47 3.73 20.01 -2.33
CA SER A 47 3.17 21.30 -2.78
C SER A 47 1.67 21.20 -3.10
N LEU A 48 1.16 19.99 -3.31
CA LEU A 48 -0.25 19.71 -3.53
C LEU A 48 -1.03 19.50 -2.24
N HIS A 49 -0.36 19.49 -1.07
CA HIS A 49 -1.03 19.27 0.21
C HIS A 49 -2.26 20.19 0.43
N PRO A 50 -2.20 21.52 0.13
CA PRO A 50 -3.35 22.42 0.30
C PRO A 50 -4.54 22.16 -0.64
N TRP A 51 -4.38 21.32 -1.66
CA TRP A 51 -5.45 20.99 -2.62
C TRP A 51 -6.08 19.62 -2.34
N ILE A 52 -5.51 18.85 -1.40
CA ILE A 52 -5.95 17.49 -1.05
C ILE A 52 -6.65 17.49 0.31
N TYR A 53 -6.16 18.31 1.26
CA TYR A 53 -6.71 18.51 2.61
C TYR A 53 -6.90 20.01 2.87
#